data_AF-A0A510PNR7-F1
#
_entry.id   AF-A0A510PNR7-F1
#
_cell.length_a   1.000
_cell.length_b   1.000
_cell.length_c   1.000
_cell.angle_alpha   90.00
_cell.angle_beta   90.00
_cell.angle_gamma   90.00
#
_symmetry.space_group_name_H-M   'P 1'
#
loop_
_entity.id
_entity.type
_entity.pdbx_description
1 polymer ?
#
loop_
_entity_poly.entity_id
_entity_poly.type
_entity_poly.pdbx_seq_one_letter_code
_entity_poly.pdbx_strand_id
1 'polypeptide(L)'
;MYSIDITLKLSPIPISVQRKEEAAADALYQTIINAMRSPNPELLELTCEKQTDKKVAVLSDQISAVIVSQKSGAASTGRAPGFVALATE
;
A
#
# COMPACT_ATOMS: atom_id res chain seq x y z
N MET A 1 -5.29 -11.29 -6.26
CA MET A 1 -4.03 -10.64 -5.84
C MET A 1 -4.37 -9.29 -5.25
N TYR A 2 -3.90 -9.05 -4.04
CA TYR A 2 -4.13 -7.82 -3.28
C TYR A 2 -2.93 -6.90 -3.48
N SER A 3 -3.19 -5.61 -3.64
CA SER A 3 -2.19 -4.55 -3.68
C SER A 3 -2.33 -3.68 -2.45
N ILE A 4 -1.22 -3.42 -1.78
CA ILE A 4 -1.10 -2.51 -0.65
C ILE A 4 -0.30 -1.32 -1.14
N ASP A 5 -0.97 -0.18 -1.30
CA ASP A 5 -0.39 1.07 -1.78
C ASP A 5 -0.11 1.99 -0.59
N ILE A 6 1.15 2.41 -0.47
CA ILE A 6 1.66 3.20 0.64
C ILE A 6 2.08 4.58 0.10
N THR A 7 1.40 5.62 0.58
CA THR A 7 1.69 7.01 0.19
C THR A 7 2.57 7.64 1.26
N LEU A 8 3.68 8.26 0.83
CA LEU A 8 4.60 8.98 1.73
C LEU A 8 4.35 10.49 1.67
N LYS A 9 4.61 11.21 2.77
CA LYS A 9 4.33 12.65 2.93
C LYS A 9 4.89 13.53 1.81
N LEU A 10 6.05 13.16 1.27
CA LEU A 10 6.79 13.93 0.27
C LEU A 10 7.06 13.14 -1.02
N SER A 11 6.39 12.00 -1.23
CA SER A 11 6.54 11.22 -2.46
C SER A 11 5.35 11.42 -3.39
N PRO A 12 5.57 11.83 -4.65
CA PRO A 12 4.49 11.99 -5.63
C PRO A 12 3.91 10.65 -6.12
N ILE A 13 4.61 9.53 -5.88
CA ILE A 13 4.22 8.21 -6.35
C ILE A 13 4.14 7.25 -5.13
N PRO A 14 3.02 6.52 -4.97
CA PRO A 14 2.87 5.54 -3.90
C PRO A 14 3.73 4.30 -4.15
N ILE A 15 4.12 3.66 -3.07
CA ILE A 15 4.85 2.39 -3.09
C ILE A 15 3.82 1.26 -3.03
N SER A 16 3.79 0.43 -4.07
CA SER A 16 2.88 -0.72 -4.14
C SER A 16 3.59 -2.02 -3.78
N VAL A 17 3.02 -2.75 -2.82
CA VAL A 17 3.42 -4.10 -2.42
C VAL A 17 2.26 -5.06 -2.70
N GLN A 18 2.53 -6.26 -3.20
CA GLN A 18 1.48 -7.22 -3.53
C GLN A 18 1.52 -8.48 -2.65
N ARG A 19 0.32 -8.96 -2.31
CA ARG A 19 0.07 -10.24 -1.62
C ARG A 19 -0.88 -11.12 -2.43
N LYS A 20 -0.68 -12.43 -2.39
CA LYS A 20 -1.55 -13.40 -3.06
C LYS A 20 -2.85 -13.58 -2.28
N GLU A 21 -2.73 -13.74 -0.96
CA GLU A 21 -3.81 -14.06 -0.04
C GLU A 21 -4.37 -12.82 0.66
N GLU A 22 -5.66 -12.84 0.95
CA GLU A 22 -6.37 -11.76 1.66
C GLU A 22 -5.87 -11.60 3.08
N ALA A 23 -5.79 -12.71 3.83
CA ALA A 23 -5.30 -12.72 5.20
C ALA A 23 -3.89 -12.14 5.32
N ALA A 24 -3.02 -12.42 4.35
CA ALA A 24 -1.67 -11.87 4.31
C ALA A 24 -1.65 -10.36 3.99
N ALA A 25 -2.61 -9.87 3.17
CA ALA A 25 -2.77 -8.45 2.90
C ALA A 25 -3.30 -7.69 4.13
N ASP A 26 -4.29 -8.24 4.82
CA ASP A 26 -4.86 -7.65 6.03
C ASP A 26 -3.86 -7.66 7.19
N ALA A 27 -3.12 -8.75 7.38
CA ALA A 27 -2.06 -8.81 8.38
C ALA A 27 -0.97 -7.76 8.13
N LEU A 28 -0.60 -7.55 6.86
CA LEU A 28 0.35 -6.50 6.50
C LEU A 28 -0.23 -5.11 6.75
N TYR A 29 -1.49 -4.87 6.39
CA TYR A 29 -2.17 -3.62 6.66
C TYR A 29 -2.18 -3.28 8.16
N GLN A 30 -2.55 -4.24 9.01
CA GLN A 30 -2.54 -4.05 10.47
C GLN A 30 -1.13 -3.76 10.99
N THR A 31 -0.12 -4.46 10.49
CA THR A 31 1.28 -4.18 10.82
C THR A 31 1.65 -2.72 10.53
N ILE A 32 1.32 -2.22 9.33
CA ILE A 32 1.65 -0.85 8.94
C ILE A 32 0.86 0.17 9.78
N ILE A 33 -0.44 -0.07 10.02
CA ILE A 33 -1.26 0.83 10.84
C ILE A 33 -0.75 0.91 12.28
N ASN A 34 -0.34 -0.22 12.87
CA ASN A 34 0.23 -0.24 14.21
C ASN A 34 1.54 0.56 14.26
N ALA A 35 2.40 0.40 13.26
CA ALA A 35 3.65 1.14 13.14
C ALA A 35 3.43 2.65 12.97
N MET A 36 2.41 3.06 12.21
CA MET A 36 2.02 4.46 12.05
C MET A 36 1.46 5.08 13.34
N ARG A 37 0.83 4.27 14.20
CA ARG A 37 0.28 4.70 15.49
C ARG A 37 1.32 4.69 16.62
N SER A 38 2.45 4.02 16.41
CA SER A 38 3.53 3.97 17.38
C SER A 38 4.07 5.39 17.67
N PRO A 39 4.32 5.74 18.95
CA PRO A 39 4.98 7.00 19.30
C PRO A 39 6.46 7.04 18.84
N ASN A 40 7.05 5.87 18.59
CA ASN A 40 8.43 5.73 18.11
C ASN A 40 8.40 5.29 16.64
N PRO A 41 8.96 6.10 15.72
CA PRO A 41 9.10 5.71 14.32
C PRO A 41 9.92 4.43 14.20
N GLU A 42 9.48 3.52 13.34
CA GLU A 42 10.18 2.27 13.05
C GLU A 42 10.40 2.10 11.54
N LEU A 43 11.43 1.33 11.20
CA LEU A 43 11.73 0.97 9.81
C LEU A 43 10.94 -0.30 9.44
N LEU A 44 10.02 -0.16 8.51
CA LEU A 44 9.24 -1.27 7.97
C LEU A 44 9.89 -1.82 6.71
N GLU A 45 10.36 -3.05 6.77
CA GLU A 45 10.86 -3.79 5.61
C GLU A 45 9.74 -4.64 4.98
N LEU A 46 9.41 -4.30 3.74
CA LEU A 46 8.32 -4.88 2.97
C LEU A 46 8.88 -5.65 1.78
N THR A 47 8.40 -6.87 1.61
CA THR A 47 8.73 -7.72 0.45
C THR A 47 7.55 -7.82 -0.49
N CYS A 48 7.79 -8.06 -1.77
CA CYS A 48 6.75 -8.19 -2.78
C CYS A 48 6.66 -9.63 -3.30
N GLU A 49 5.51 -10.28 -3.16
CA GLU A 49 5.38 -11.69 -3.60
C GLU A 49 5.34 -11.84 -5.12
N LYS A 50 5.00 -10.76 -5.84
CA LYS A 50 5.02 -10.72 -7.30
C LYS A 50 6.44 -10.53 -7.86
N GLN A 51 7.29 -9.83 -7.12
CA GLN A 51 8.67 -9.51 -7.50
C GLN A 51 9.56 -9.76 -6.28
N THR A 52 9.97 -11.02 -6.12
CA THR A 52 10.73 -11.49 -4.95
C THR A 52 12.08 -10.80 -4.79
N ASP A 53 12.68 -10.31 -5.87
CA ASP A 53 13.92 -9.53 -5.85
C ASP A 53 13.74 -8.09 -5.37
N LYS A 54 12.49 -7.62 -5.23
CA LYS A 54 12.19 -6.26 -4.81
C LYS A 54 11.87 -6.22 -3.31
N LYS A 55 12.80 -5.67 -2.55
CA LYS A 55 12.61 -5.28 -1.15
C LYS A 55 12.41 -3.77 -1.07
N VAL A 56 11.54 -3.33 -0.17
CA VAL A 56 11.27 -1.92 0.06
C VAL A 56 11.33 -1.65 1.56
N ALA A 57 12.01 -0.59 1.97
CA ALA A 57 12.00 -0.14 3.35
C ALA A 57 11.37 1.25 3.44
N VAL A 58 10.52 1.48 4.43
CA VAL A 58 9.88 2.77 4.69
C VAL A 58 9.89 3.08 6.18
N LEU A 59 10.12 4.35 6.53
CA LEU A 59 9.94 4.83 7.90
C LEU A 59 8.45 5.04 8.17
N SER A 60 7.95 4.50 9.29
CA SER A 60 6.52 4.54 9.62
C SER A 60 5.97 5.97 9.77
N ASP A 61 6.79 6.90 10.25
CA ASP A 61 6.41 8.31 10.42
C ASP A 61 6.30 9.10 9.11
N GLN A 62 6.83 8.57 8.00
CA GLN A 62 6.73 9.17 6.68
C GLN A 62 5.48 8.73 5.93
N ILE A 63 4.78 7.71 6.42
CA ILE A 63 3.57 7.18 5.79
C ILE A 63 2.41 8.13 6.07
N SER A 64 1.71 8.53 5.02
CA SER A 64 0.52 9.39 5.07
C SER A 64 -0.77 8.61 4.90
N ALA A 65 -0.74 7.56 4.07
CA ALA A 65 -1.90 6.73 3.80
C ALA A 65 -1.48 5.32 3.41
N VAL A 66 -2.35 4.36 3.71
CA VAL A 66 -2.23 2.96 3.30
C VAL A 66 -3.56 2.52 2.74
N ILE A 67 -3.53 1.92 1.55
CA ILE A 67 -4.72 1.49 0.82
C ILE A 67 -4.52 0.02 0.47
N VAL A 68 -5.46 -0.86 0.80
CA VAL A 68 -5.48 -2.23 0.26
C VAL A 68 -6.62 -2.38 -0.74
N SER A 69 -6.29 -2.95 -1.89
CA SER A 69 -7.23 -3.17 -2.99
C SER A 69 -7.08 -4.57 -3.56
N GLN A 70 -8.19 -5.19 -3.91
CA GLN A 70 -8.19 -6.46 -4.63
C GLN A 70 -8.18 -6.16 -6.14
N LYS A 71 -7.13 -6.57 -6.86
CA LYS A 71 -7.18 -6.58 -8.32
C LYS A 71 -8.07 -7.73 -8.78
N SER A 72 -9.37 -7.47 -8.92
CA SER A 72 -10.29 -8.36 -9.64
C SER A 72 -10.20 -8.03 -11.13
N GLY A 73 -9.78 -9.01 -11.93
CA GLY A 73 -9.57 -8.83 -13.36
C GLY A 73 -10.90 -8.65 -14.10
N ALA A 74 -11.31 -7.40 -14.34
CA ALA A 74 -12.25 -7.04 -15.40
C ALA A 74 -12.37 -5.52 -15.64
N ALA A 75 -12.08 -4.66 -14.66
CA ALA A 75 -12.24 -3.21 -14.85
C ALA A 75 -11.39 -2.40 -13.86
N SER A 76 -10.16 -2.03 -14.24
CA SER A 76 -9.37 -1.08 -13.44
C SER A 76 -8.39 -0.28 -14.29
N THR A 77 -8.86 0.29 -15.40
CA THR A 77 -8.25 1.50 -15.94
C THR A 77 -8.71 2.68 -15.07
N GLY A 78 -7.91 3.03 -14.06
CA GLY A 78 -7.88 4.41 -13.55
C GLY A 78 -8.61 4.75 -12.24
N ARG A 79 -9.33 3.84 -11.58
CA ARG A 79 -9.90 4.13 -10.25
C ARG A 79 -9.05 3.52 -9.14
N ALA A 80 -7.96 4.19 -8.80
CA ALA A 80 -7.32 3.97 -7.51
C ALA A 80 -8.35 4.29 -6.39
N PRO A 81 -8.38 3.55 -5.27
CA PRO A 81 -9.22 3.91 -4.14
C PRO A 81 -8.83 5.32 -3.65
N GLY A 82 -9.78 6.26 -3.62
CA GLY A 82 -9.53 7.66 -3.29
C GLY A 82 -10.49 8.63 -4.00
N PHE A 83 -10.29 9.94 -3.76
CA PHE A 83 -11.11 11.02 -4.33
C PHE A 83 -10.73 11.34 -5.80
N VAL A 84 -10.91 10.37 -6.70
CA VAL A 84 -10.94 10.64 -8.15
C VAL A 84 -12.37 10.44 -8.62
N ALA A 85 -13.15 11.52 -8.57
CA ALA A 85 -14.31 11.66 -9.45
C ALA A 85 -13.74 11.92 -10.85
N LEU A 86 -14.04 11.03 -11.79
CA LEU A 86 -13.82 11.31 -13.20
C LEU A 86 -14.61 12.60 -13.52
N ALA A 87 -13.90 13.69 -13.80
CA ALA A 87 -14.49 14.78 -14.56
C ALA A 87 -14.76 14.21 -15.96
N THR A 88 -16.00 13.79 -16.19
CA THR A 88 -16.52 13.61 -17.54
C THR A 88 -16.76 15.01 -18.10
N GLU A 89 -15.98 15.38 -19.10
CA GLU A 89 -16.42 16.32 -20.14
C GLU A 89 -17.03 15.51 -21.28
#